data_AF-A0A9P5YEP5-F1
#
_entry.id   AF-A0A9P5YEP5-F1
#
_cell.length_a   1.000
_cell.length_b   1.000
_cell.length_c   1.000
_cell.angle_alpha   90.00
_cell.angle_beta   90.00
_cell.angle_gamma   90.00
#
_symmetry.space_group_name_H-M   'P 1'
#
loop_
_entity.id
_entity.type
_entity.pdbx_description
1 polymer ?
#
loop_
_entity_poly.entity_id
_entity_poly.type
_entity_poly.pdbx_seq_one_letter_code
_entity_poly.pdbx_strand_id
1 'polypeptide(L)'
;MSQEIVQSGQTYIITNAKSGTVVDLSGEDNKSIIGFPKHGGTNQRWTLNWTGKSWTFRSVSSEMYLGLNGSPSDGTKLVAVTTPVEWHIWHDEVDPSTYRIFVPFTTFNMDLYAQGSAAPGTPITTWYTWKGIHQTWRFELGRACDLTRILHELM
;
A
#
# COMPACT_ATOMS: atom_id res chain seq x y z
N MET A 1 -24.08 -6.11 -5.94
CA MET A 1 -22.90 -5.25 -6.18
C MET A 1 -22.01 -5.39 -4.96
N SER A 2 -20.79 -5.90 -5.10
CA SER A 2 -19.84 -5.95 -3.98
C SER A 2 -19.48 -4.52 -3.58
N GLN A 3 -19.43 -4.26 -2.27
CA GLN A 3 -19.01 -2.98 -1.74
C GLN A 3 -17.53 -2.72 -2.07
N GLU A 4 -17.21 -1.47 -2.38
CA GLU A 4 -15.82 -1.02 -2.55
C GLU A 4 -14.98 -1.36 -1.31
N ILE A 5 -13.82 -2.00 -1.52
CA ILE A 5 -12.96 -2.45 -0.42
C ILE A 5 -12.21 -1.26 0.16
N VAL A 6 -11.70 -0.37 -0.70
CA VAL A 6 -10.84 0.74 -0.27
C VAL A 6 -11.70 1.90 0.22
N GLN A 7 -11.74 2.06 1.54
CA GLN A 7 -12.51 3.07 2.26
C GLN A 7 -11.60 3.98 3.09
N SER A 8 -11.97 5.26 3.15
CA SER A 8 -11.29 6.29 3.92
C SER A 8 -11.34 6.02 5.42
N GLY A 9 -10.26 6.35 6.13
CA GLY A 9 -10.12 6.18 7.58
C GLY A 9 -9.86 4.74 8.03
N GLN A 10 -9.81 3.78 7.10
CA GLN A 10 -9.54 2.38 7.42
C GLN A 10 -8.07 2.03 7.24
N THR A 11 -7.64 1.01 7.98
CA THR A 11 -6.29 0.45 7.91
C THR A 11 -6.28 -0.84 7.11
N TYR A 12 -5.28 -0.99 6.24
CA TYR A 12 -5.13 -2.14 5.36
C TYR A 12 -3.74 -2.77 5.46
N ILE A 13 -3.70 -4.07 5.17
CA ILE A 13 -2.52 -4.76 4.70
C ILE A 13 -2.63 -4.80 3.17
N ILE A 14 -1.56 -4.40 2.50
CA ILE A 14 -1.51 -4.25 1.04
C ILE A 14 -0.59 -5.33 0.50
N THR A 15 -1.15 -6.31 -0.18
CA THR A 15 -0.45 -7.53 -0.62
C THR A 15 -0.16 -7.45 -2.11
N ASN A 16 1.08 -7.67 -2.54
CA ASN A 16 1.41 -7.80 -3.94
C ASN A 16 0.75 -9.04 -4.53
N ALA A 17 0.04 -8.90 -5.65
CA ALA A 17 -0.73 -10.00 -6.23
C ALA A 17 0.16 -11.11 -6.83
N LYS A 18 1.43 -10.83 -7.17
CA LYS A 18 2.36 -11.82 -7.72
C LYS A 18 3.08 -12.61 -6.62
N SER A 19 3.74 -11.91 -5.70
CA SER A 19 4.64 -12.54 -4.73
C SER A 19 3.93 -12.99 -3.45
N GLY A 20 2.78 -12.39 -3.11
CA GLY A 20 2.14 -12.55 -1.80
C GLY A 20 2.85 -11.81 -0.65
N THR A 21 3.95 -11.09 -0.92
CA THR A 21 4.58 -10.20 0.07
C THR A 21 3.77 -8.91 0.23
N VAL A 22 3.88 -8.26 1.39
CA VAL A 22 3.11 -7.05 1.72
C VAL A 22 3.98 -5.81 1.67
N VAL A 23 3.33 -4.65 1.49
CA VAL A 23 3.96 -3.33 1.63
C VAL A 23 4.37 -3.14 3.09
N ASP A 24 5.67 -3.19 3.34
CA ASP A 24 6.27 -3.16 4.67
C ASP A 24 7.20 -1.95 4.79
N LEU A 25 7.03 -1.18 5.86
CA LEU A 25 8.02 -0.20 6.29
C LEU A 25 9.14 -0.94 7.03
N SER A 26 10.33 -0.99 6.42
CA SER A 26 11.48 -1.71 6.96
C SER A 26 11.79 -1.27 8.39
N GLY A 27 11.76 -2.23 9.32
CA GLY A 27 12.16 -2.00 10.72
C GLY A 27 13.66 -1.75 10.90
N GLU A 28 14.49 -2.02 9.87
CA GLU A 28 15.94 -1.84 9.94
C GLU A 28 16.35 -0.37 9.86
N ASP A 29 15.69 0.41 8.99
CA ASP A 29 16.03 1.82 8.75
C ASP A 29 14.86 2.79 8.99
N ASN A 30 13.67 2.27 9.29
CA ASN A 30 12.42 3.01 9.46
C ASN A 30 12.16 3.99 8.30
N LYS A 31 12.60 3.64 7.08
CA LYS A 31 12.56 4.50 5.90
C LYS A 31 12.23 3.74 4.63
N SER A 32 12.88 2.62 4.37
CA SER A 32 12.70 1.87 3.12
C SER A 32 11.35 1.19 3.08
N ILE A 33 10.69 1.24 1.92
CA ILE A 33 9.46 0.48 1.66
C ILE A 33 9.81 -0.76 0.83
N ILE A 34 9.47 -1.92 1.37
CA ILE A 34 9.88 -3.22 0.87
C ILE A 34 8.70 -4.18 0.78
N GLY A 35 8.85 -5.21 -0.05
CA GLY A 35 8.05 -6.42 0.01
C GLY A 35 8.60 -7.34 1.11
N PHE A 36 7.76 -7.68 2.08
CA PHE A 36 8.13 -8.59 3.17
C PHE A 36 7.03 -9.64 3.42
N PRO A 37 7.35 -10.85 3.91
CA PRO A 37 6.34 -11.81 4.32
C PRO A 37 5.38 -11.23 5.36
N LYS A 38 4.07 -11.45 5.16
CA LYS A 38 3.02 -10.97 6.07
C LYS A 38 3.19 -11.59 7.46
N HIS A 39 3.37 -10.76 8.46
CA HIS A 39 3.35 -11.12 9.88
C HIS A 39 2.39 -10.23 10.69
N GLY A 40 1.71 -9.27 10.05
CA GLY A 40 0.67 -8.44 10.67
C GLY A 40 1.20 -7.34 11.60
N GLY A 41 2.50 -7.03 11.53
CA GLY A 41 3.11 -5.96 12.31
C GLY A 41 2.52 -4.58 11.99
N THR A 42 2.63 -3.63 12.91
CA THR A 42 2.18 -2.24 12.67
C THR A 42 2.87 -1.58 11.48
N ASN A 43 4.10 -2.00 11.15
CA ASN A 43 4.86 -1.56 9.99
C ASN A 43 4.36 -2.15 8.65
N GLN A 44 3.46 -3.13 8.69
CA GLN A 44 2.79 -3.71 7.52
C GLN A 44 1.35 -3.20 7.34
N ARG A 45 0.96 -2.21 8.15
CA ARG A 45 -0.40 -1.68 8.19
C ARG A 45 -0.40 -0.21 7.82
N TRP A 46 -1.29 0.13 6.88
CA TRP A 46 -1.38 1.46 6.30
C TRP A 46 -2.80 1.99 6.43
N THR A 47 -2.96 3.11 7.14
CA THR A 47 -4.22 3.84 7.22
C THR A 47 -4.37 4.71 5.98
N LEU A 48 -5.46 4.50 5.24
CA LEU A 48 -5.75 5.22 4.01
C LEU A 48 -6.73 6.35 4.26
N ASN A 49 -6.36 7.57 3.87
CA ASN A 49 -7.24 8.74 3.96
C ASN A 49 -7.47 9.34 2.57
N TRP A 50 -8.72 9.71 2.30
CA TRP A 50 -9.15 10.35 1.07
C TRP A 50 -9.08 11.87 1.25
N THR A 51 -8.40 12.58 0.36
CA THR A 51 -8.18 14.03 0.44
C THR A 51 -9.26 14.84 -0.27
N GLY A 52 -10.30 14.17 -0.82
CA GLY A 52 -11.26 14.76 -1.74
C GLY A 52 -10.90 14.54 -3.21
N LYS A 53 -9.64 14.23 -3.51
CA LYS A 53 -9.13 13.99 -4.88
C LYS A 53 -8.12 12.84 -5.00
N SER A 54 -7.44 12.50 -3.91
CA SER A 54 -6.37 11.49 -3.89
C SER A 54 -6.37 10.72 -2.57
N TRP A 55 -5.59 9.64 -2.51
CA TRP A 55 -5.35 8.86 -1.30
C TRP A 55 -4.01 9.19 -0.68
N THR A 56 -3.94 9.15 0.64
CA THR A 56 -2.68 9.14 1.40
C THR A 56 -2.60 7.83 2.16
N PHE A 57 -1.38 7.31 2.33
CA PHE A 57 -1.11 6.04 3.02
C PHE A 57 -0.21 6.35 4.21
N ARG A 58 -0.73 6.19 5.43
CA ARG A 58 0.01 6.47 6.65
C ARG A 58 0.35 5.18 7.38
N SER A 59 1.64 4.94 7.64
CA SER A 59 2.10 3.79 8.40
C SER A 59 1.56 3.85 9.83
N VAL A 60 1.02 2.73 10.32
CA VAL A 60 0.54 2.62 11.71
C VAL A 60 1.71 2.53 12.71
N SER A 61 2.91 2.13 12.29
CA SER A 61 4.06 2.03 13.21
C SER A 61 4.73 3.37 13.49
N SER A 62 4.80 4.25 12.48
CA SER A 62 5.65 5.45 12.53
C SER A 62 4.90 6.74 12.27
N GLU A 63 3.61 6.68 11.91
CA GLU A 63 2.80 7.82 11.52
C GLU A 63 3.31 8.56 10.25
N MET A 64 4.34 8.03 9.59
CA MET A 64 4.91 8.54 8.35
C MET A 64 4.09 8.09 7.14
N TYR A 65 4.27 8.77 6.01
CA TYR A 65 3.51 8.53 4.79
C TYR A 65 4.32 7.76 3.75
N LEU A 66 3.64 6.91 2.98
CA LEU A 66 4.20 6.26 1.79
C LEU A 66 4.51 7.33 0.73
N GLY A 67 5.79 7.54 0.43
CA GLY A 67 6.26 8.53 -0.54
C GLY A 67 7.34 7.98 -1.46
N LEU A 68 7.99 8.90 -2.18
CA LEU A 68 9.01 8.59 -3.20
C LEU A 68 10.36 9.16 -2.80
N ASN A 69 11.44 8.44 -3.12
CA ASN A 69 12.80 8.95 -3.01
C ASN A 69 13.25 9.55 -4.36
N GLY A 70 12.68 10.71 -4.72
CA GLY A 70 12.94 11.40 -5.98
C GLY A 70 11.71 11.50 -6.88
N SER A 71 11.94 11.90 -8.13
CA SER A 71 10.88 12.04 -9.15
C SER A 71 10.37 10.68 -9.62
N PRO A 72 9.10 10.57 -10.05
CA PRO A 72 8.57 9.34 -10.64
C PRO A 72 9.33 8.94 -11.90
N SER A 73 9.91 7.75 -11.88
CA SER A 73 10.59 7.11 -13.01
C SER A 73 10.68 5.61 -12.77
N ASP A 74 11.10 4.85 -13.76
CA ASP A 74 11.37 3.42 -13.59
C ASP A 74 12.46 3.21 -12.52
N GLY A 75 12.10 2.46 -11.47
CA GLY A 75 12.99 2.13 -10.37
C GLY A 75 13.07 3.18 -9.25
N THR A 76 12.33 4.29 -9.29
CA THR A 76 12.28 5.23 -8.15
C THR A 76 11.77 4.50 -6.92
N LYS A 77 12.59 4.40 -5.87
CA LYS A 77 12.24 3.69 -4.64
C LYS A 77 11.15 4.43 -3.87
N LEU A 78 10.23 3.66 -3.28
CA LEU A 78 9.33 4.19 -2.27
C LEU A 78 10.05 4.27 -0.91
N VAL A 79 9.73 5.32 -0.15
CA VAL A 79 10.27 5.59 1.19
C VAL A 79 9.18 6.17 2.09
N ALA A 80 9.33 5.99 3.40
CA ALA A 80 8.55 6.74 4.37
C ALA A 80 9.00 8.21 4.41
N VAL A 81 8.04 9.13 4.40
CA VAL A 81 8.25 10.59 4.48
C VAL A 81 7.36 11.22 5.55
N THR A 82 7.73 12.38 6.06
CA THR A 82 7.00 13.04 7.17
C THR A 82 5.77 13.82 6.72
N THR A 83 5.69 14.20 5.45
CA THR A 83 4.57 14.93 4.87
C THR A 83 3.65 14.01 4.03
N PRO A 84 2.33 14.21 4.04
CA PRO A 84 1.43 13.42 3.21
C PRO A 84 1.80 13.48 1.72
N VAL A 85 1.82 12.31 1.07
CA VAL A 85 2.00 12.16 -0.38
C VAL A 85 0.72 11.56 -0.96
N GLU A 86 0.25 12.16 -2.04
CA GLU A 86 -0.98 11.77 -2.72
C GLU A 86 -0.74 10.66 -3.73
N TRP A 87 -1.69 9.73 -3.83
CA TRP A 87 -1.70 8.60 -4.74
C TRP A 87 -3.09 8.43 -5.36
N HIS A 88 -3.16 7.95 -6.59
CA HIS A 88 -4.43 7.49 -7.19
C HIS A 88 -4.51 5.97 -7.09
N ILE A 89 -5.71 5.46 -6.79
CA ILE A 89 -5.98 4.01 -6.73
C ILE A 89 -7.02 3.70 -7.80
N TRP A 90 -6.73 2.74 -8.65
CA TRP A 90 -7.63 2.27 -9.69
C TRP A 90 -7.71 0.75 -9.65
N HIS A 91 -8.86 0.17 -9.99
CA HIS A 91 -8.93 -1.26 -10.29
C HIS A 91 -8.02 -1.57 -11.47
N ASP A 92 -7.36 -2.72 -11.43
CA ASP A 92 -6.65 -3.23 -12.59
C ASP A 92 -7.65 -3.61 -13.69
N GLU A 93 -7.31 -3.29 -14.94
CA GLU A 93 -8.19 -3.52 -16.09
C GLU A 93 -8.27 -5.01 -16.50
N VAL A 94 -7.28 -5.82 -16.12
CA VAL A 94 -7.20 -7.25 -16.48
C VAL A 94 -7.83 -8.10 -15.37
N ASP A 95 -7.48 -7.84 -14.11
CA ASP A 95 -8.08 -8.47 -12.93
C ASP A 95 -8.66 -7.39 -11.99
N PRO A 96 -9.96 -7.06 -12.11
CA PRO A 96 -10.59 -6.03 -11.30
C PRO A 96 -10.70 -6.40 -9.81
N SER A 97 -10.32 -7.62 -9.40
CA SER A 97 -10.17 -7.95 -7.98
C SER A 97 -8.88 -7.35 -7.36
N THR A 98 -7.99 -6.84 -8.19
CA THR A 98 -6.75 -6.18 -7.80
C THR A 98 -6.75 -4.70 -8.19
N TYR A 99 -5.81 -3.95 -7.62
CA TYR A 99 -5.69 -2.52 -7.79
C TYR A 99 -4.29 -2.15 -8.28
N ARG A 100 -4.18 -1.01 -8.94
CA ARG A 100 -2.94 -0.30 -9.22
C ARG A 100 -2.91 1.00 -8.44
N ILE A 101 -1.73 1.33 -7.90
CA ILE A 101 -1.51 2.52 -7.08
C ILE A 101 -0.53 3.44 -7.82
N PHE A 102 -1.03 4.56 -8.31
CA PHE A 102 -0.31 5.47 -9.22
C PHE A 102 0.14 6.74 -8.53
N VAL A 103 1.30 7.25 -8.96
CA VAL A 103 1.62 8.66 -8.72
C VAL A 103 0.64 9.53 -9.52
N PRO A 104 -0.06 10.50 -8.89
CA PRO A 104 -1.11 11.27 -9.54
C PRO A 104 -0.67 11.90 -10.86
N PHE A 105 -1.54 11.82 -11.87
CA PHE A 105 -1.34 12.40 -13.20
C PHE A 105 -0.10 11.89 -13.96
N THR A 106 0.38 10.68 -13.62
CA THR A 106 1.46 10.00 -14.35
C THR A 106 1.03 8.60 -14.78
N THR A 107 1.89 7.94 -15.55
CA THR A 107 1.77 6.51 -15.91
C THR A 107 2.63 5.61 -15.02
N PHE A 108 3.19 6.13 -13.93
CA PHE A 108 4.06 5.40 -13.02
C PHE A 108 3.24 4.88 -11.82
N ASN A 109 3.25 3.56 -11.62
CA ASN A 109 2.58 2.90 -10.50
C ASN A 109 3.55 2.10 -9.63
N MET A 110 3.09 1.70 -8.45
CA MET A 110 3.83 0.83 -7.54
C MET A 110 4.14 -0.52 -8.20
N ASP A 111 5.41 -0.88 -8.15
CA ASP A 111 6.02 -2.06 -8.75
C ASP A 111 6.91 -2.75 -7.71
N LEU A 112 6.65 -4.03 -7.44
CA LEU A 112 7.58 -4.84 -6.65
C LEU A 112 8.76 -5.24 -7.55
N TYR A 113 9.96 -4.79 -7.18
CA TYR A 113 11.15 -4.86 -8.02
C TYR A 113 11.55 -6.29 -8.43
N ALA A 114 12.43 -6.40 -9.42
CA ALA A 114 12.92 -7.66 -9.98
C ALA A 114 11.76 -8.57 -10.44
N GLN A 115 10.79 -7.97 -11.14
CA GLN A 115 9.57 -8.62 -11.63
C GLN A 115 8.74 -9.25 -10.51
N GLY A 116 8.70 -8.67 -9.31
CA GLY A 116 7.95 -9.19 -8.17
C GLY A 116 8.64 -10.34 -7.46
N SER A 117 9.94 -10.19 -7.17
CA SER A 117 10.66 -11.14 -6.34
C SER A 117 10.01 -11.28 -4.96
N ALA A 118 9.80 -12.51 -4.51
CA ALA A 118 9.28 -12.81 -3.18
C ALA A 118 10.36 -12.77 -2.08
N ALA A 119 11.61 -12.49 -2.43
CA ALA A 119 12.69 -12.36 -1.45
C ALA A 119 12.36 -11.24 -0.45
N PRO A 120 12.41 -11.51 0.87
CA PRO A 120 12.18 -10.48 1.89
C PRO A 120 13.14 -9.31 1.70
N GLY A 121 12.62 -8.08 1.76
CA GLY A 121 13.43 -6.87 1.54
C GLY A 121 13.50 -6.43 0.08
N THR A 122 12.82 -7.12 -0.85
CA THR A 122 12.71 -6.67 -2.23
C THR A 122 12.13 -5.25 -2.27
N PRO A 123 12.80 -4.26 -2.87
CA PRO A 123 12.30 -2.88 -2.87
C PRO A 123 10.95 -2.77 -3.59
N ILE A 124 10.09 -1.88 -3.08
CA ILE A 124 8.95 -1.40 -3.86
C ILE A 124 9.38 -0.10 -4.53
N THR A 125 9.16 -0.03 -5.84
CA THR A 125 9.57 1.07 -6.70
C THR A 125 8.36 1.62 -7.47
N THR A 126 8.55 2.69 -8.22
CA THR A 126 7.66 3.04 -9.32
C THR A 126 8.17 2.47 -10.63
N TRP A 127 7.25 2.13 -11.53
CA TRP A 127 7.59 1.73 -12.90
C TRP A 127 6.48 2.15 -13.85
N TYR A 128 6.80 2.35 -15.12
CA TYR A 128 5.81 2.57 -16.15
C TYR A 128 4.81 1.40 -16.17
N THR A 129 3.53 1.71 -16.19
CA THR A 129 2.47 0.70 -16.11
C THR A 129 2.48 -0.25 -17.31
N TRP A 130 2.43 -1.55 -17.04
CA TRP A 130 2.24 -2.61 -18.04
C TRP A 130 1.49 -3.79 -17.42
N LYS A 131 1.26 -4.85 -18.21
CA LYS A 131 0.48 -6.04 -17.80
C LYS A 131 1.16 -6.93 -16.72
N GLY A 132 2.18 -6.42 -16.03
CA GLY A 132 2.87 -7.13 -14.96
C GLY A 132 2.04 -7.26 -13.69
N ILE A 133 1.80 -8.50 -13.22
CA ILE A 133 1.05 -8.78 -11.98
C ILE A 133 1.76 -8.22 -10.73
N HIS A 134 3.08 -8.05 -10.79
CA HIS A 134 3.85 -7.44 -9.69
C HIS A 134 3.59 -5.94 -9.53
N GLN A 135 2.80 -5.34 -10.42
CA GLN A 135 2.31 -3.97 -10.33
C GLN A 135 0.86 -3.89 -9.81
N THR A 136 0.26 -5.02 -9.44
CA THR A 136 -1.11 -5.08 -8.91
C THR A 136 -1.12 -5.55 -7.45
N TRP A 137 -2.10 -5.06 -6.71
CA TRP A 137 -2.14 -5.11 -5.26
C TRP A 137 -3.53 -5.47 -4.76
N ARG A 138 -3.60 -6.24 -3.67
CA ARG A 138 -4.83 -6.60 -2.96
C ARG A 138 -4.88 -5.87 -1.62
N PHE A 139 -6.04 -5.35 -1.27
CA PHE A 139 -6.28 -4.70 0.01
C PHE A 139 -7.05 -5.64 0.93
N GLU A 140 -6.52 -5.86 2.13
CA GLU A 140 -7.19 -6.61 3.19
C GLU A 140 -7.28 -5.71 4.43
N LEU A 141 -8.44 -5.69 5.10
CA LEU A 141 -8.58 -4.90 6.33
C LEU A 141 -7.55 -5.35 7.37
N GLY A 142 -6.70 -4.43 7.80
CA GLY A 142 -5.62 -4.64 8.79
C GLY A 142 -6.11 -4.61 10.23
N ARG A 143 -7.39 -4.95 10.47
CA ARG A 143 -8.00 -4.97 11.80
C ARG A 143 -7.25 -5.98 12.67
N ALA A 144 -6.84 -5.56 13.86
CA ALA A 144 -6.85 -6.49 14.97
C ALA A 144 -8.31 -6.91 15.16
N CYS A 145 -8.56 -8.19 15.38
CA CYS A 145 -9.89 -8.68 15.74
C CYS A 145 -10.27 -8.09 17.11
N ASP A 146 -10.74 -6.83 17.16
CA ASP A 146 -11.28 -6.22 18.37
C ASP A 146 -12.79 -6.50 18.42
N LEU A 147 -13.13 -7.70 18.89
CA LEU A 147 -14.50 -8.08 19.24
C LEU A 147 -14.99 -7.43 20.54
N THR A 148 -14.32 -6.40 21.08
CA THR A 148 -14.58 -5.92 22.45
C THR A 148 -15.08 -4.48 22.56
N ARG A 149 -15.61 -3.88 21.48
CA ARG A 149 -16.16 -2.52 21.59
C ARG A 149 -17.44 -2.28 20.78
N ILE A 150 -18.42 -3.17 20.94
CA ILE A 150 -19.83 -2.80 20.79
C ILE A 150 -20.58 -3.54 21.89
N LEU A 151 -20.89 -2.82 22.97
CA LEU A 151 -22.08 -2.92 23.83
C LEU A 151 -21.78 -2.13 25.12
N HIS A 152 -21.68 -0.81 24.96
CA HIS A 152 -22.17 0.11 25.97
C HIS A 152 -22.92 1.21 25.23
N GLU A 153 -24.05 1.61 25.82
CA GLU A 153 -25.06 2.57 25.34
C GLU A 153 -26.15 2.01 24.43
N LEU A 154 -27.19 1.43 25.06
CA LEU A 154 -28.50 2.06 25.21
C LEU A 154 -29.31 1.27 26.26
N MET A 155 -29.76 2.00 27.30
CA MET A 155 -30.80 1.74 28.31
C MET A 155 -31.20 0.29 28.65
#